data_AF-A0A956TAT8-F1
#
_entry.id   AF-A0A956TAT8-F1
#
_cell.length_a   1.000
_cell.length_b   1.000
_cell.length_c   1.000
_cell.angle_alpha   90.00
_cell.angle_beta   90.00
_cell.angle_gamma   90.00
#
_symmetry.space_group_name_H-M   'P 1'
#
loop_
_entity.id
_entity.type
_entity.pdbx_description
1 polymer ?
#
loop_
_entity_poly.entity_id
_entity_poly.type
_entity_poly.pdbx_seq_one_letter_code
_entity_poly.pdbx_strand_id
1 'polypeptide(L)'
;MKRRAFTLPELLIAMAVASALMLAGYGLMQMSYQVYHKVSGNEDVTMQLKRASRLLQQHLIVSNFDKSKVQDCPASLPGGASDGTALCVLSALDNGLGDMATKPGGEPFWQRNVLFYITVPTGDTCTGGAGPLGYDDRCPHKVLIRKIIDSGTATTPTGNPASDMEDLITDLSPYLTRPNKLDTSAMLGEPGVTKVDILATHLLGMDAQREPNPDAPGEILVTLSAFNVEASKGVAIGTASLSGHENMVAQMLSVFPRNNQ
;
A
#
# COMPACT_ATOMS: atom_id res chain seq x y z
N MET A 1 10.25 -71.30 14.66
CA MET A 1 9.87 -70.32 13.63
C MET A 1 11.06 -70.11 12.68
N LYS A 2 11.01 -70.62 11.44
CA LYS A 2 12.08 -70.39 10.45
C LYS A 2 11.95 -68.96 9.90
N ARG A 3 12.94 -68.10 10.17
CA ARG A 3 13.07 -66.82 9.48
C ARG A 3 13.43 -67.11 8.02
N ARG A 4 12.52 -66.84 7.08
CA ARG A 4 12.83 -66.87 5.64
C ARG A 4 13.66 -65.60 5.34
N ALA A 5 14.86 -65.78 4.81
CA ALA A 5 15.69 -64.68 4.33
C ALA A 5 15.13 -64.17 3.00
N PHE A 6 15.10 -62.85 2.80
CA PHE A 6 14.65 -62.22 1.55
C PHE A 6 15.61 -62.55 0.41
N THR A 7 15.08 -62.79 -0.78
CA THR A 7 15.91 -63.04 -1.96
C THR A 7 16.42 -61.71 -2.54
N LEU A 8 17.63 -61.69 -3.11
CA LEU A 8 18.20 -60.52 -3.80
C LEU A 8 17.24 -59.84 -4.79
N PRO A 9 16.51 -60.56 -5.67
CA PRO A 9 15.55 -59.93 -6.58
C PRO A 9 14.38 -59.24 -5.86
N GLU A 10 13.86 -59.82 -4.77
CA GLU A 10 12.80 -59.17 -3.97
C GLU A 10 13.28 -57.85 -3.36
N LEU A 11 14.53 -57.80 -2.88
CA LEU A 11 15.12 -56.60 -2.30
C LEU A 11 15.36 -55.50 -3.35
N LEU A 12 15.81 -55.88 -4.55
CA LEU A 12 15.98 -54.94 -5.67
C LEU A 12 14.64 -54.37 -6.14
N ILE A 13 13.60 -55.19 -6.26
CA ILE A 13 12.26 -54.74 -6.62
C ILE A 13 11.70 -53.81 -5.54
N ALA A 14 11.84 -54.16 -4.26
CA ALA A 14 11.39 -53.32 -3.15
C ALA A 14 12.10 -51.96 -3.12
N MET A 15 13.42 -51.92 -3.35
CA MET A 15 14.17 -50.67 -3.44
C MET A 15 13.77 -49.82 -4.65
N ALA A 16 13.52 -50.44 -5.81
CA ALA A 16 13.08 -49.73 -7.02
C ALA A 16 11.68 -49.13 -6.86
N VAL A 17 10.75 -49.87 -6.24
CA VAL A 17 9.41 -49.35 -5.93
C VAL A 17 9.48 -48.23 -4.90
N ALA A 18 10.28 -48.40 -3.84
CA ALA A 18 10.46 -47.37 -2.83
C ALA A 18 11.10 -46.10 -3.42
N SER A 19 12.11 -46.21 -4.28
CA SER A 19 12.74 -45.05 -4.92
C SER A 19 11.79 -44.34 -5.89
N ALA A 20 11.01 -45.09 -6.67
CA ALA A 20 9.99 -44.53 -7.55
C ALA A 20 8.92 -43.76 -6.75
N LEU A 21 8.47 -44.31 -5.61
CA LEU A 21 7.53 -43.64 -4.71
C LEU A 21 8.12 -42.37 -4.08
N MET A 22 9.40 -42.41 -3.68
CA MET A 22 10.08 -41.23 -3.13
C MET A 22 10.25 -40.12 -4.17
N LEU A 23 10.57 -40.48 -5.43
CA LEU A 23 10.65 -39.51 -6.53
C LEU A 23 9.28 -38.90 -6.86
N ALA A 24 8.23 -39.72 -6.88
CA ALA A 24 6.86 -39.24 -7.05
C ALA A 24 6.44 -38.31 -5.90
N GLY A 25 6.75 -38.69 -4.65
CA GLY A 25 6.50 -37.87 -3.47
C GLY A 25 7.25 -36.54 -3.49
N TYR A 26 8.52 -36.55 -3.91
CA TYR A 26 9.32 -35.34 -4.10
C TYR A 26 8.69 -34.41 -5.16
N GLY A 27 8.25 -34.96 -6.29
CA GLY A 27 7.56 -34.19 -7.34
C GLY A 27 6.28 -33.52 -6.84
N LEU A 28 5.45 -34.26 -6.10
CA LEU A 28 4.23 -33.72 -5.49
C LEU A 28 4.51 -32.63 -4.45
N MET A 29 5.58 -32.79 -3.67
CA MET A 29 5.99 -31.81 -2.67
C MET A 29 6.50 -30.51 -3.32
N GLN A 30 7.27 -30.61 -4.41
CA GLN A 30 7.71 -29.45 -5.18
C GLN A 30 6.53 -28.68 -5.80
N MET A 31 5.55 -29.38 -6.38
CA MET A 31 4.34 -28.75 -6.92
C MET A 31 3.53 -28.08 -5.81
N SER A 32 3.30 -28.78 -4.70
CA SER A 32 2.60 -28.22 -3.53
C SER A 32 3.29 -26.96 -2.99
N TYR A 33 4.63 -26.96 -2.93
CA TYR A 33 5.42 -25.82 -2.48
C TYR A 33 5.26 -24.59 -3.39
N GLN A 34 5.29 -24.79 -4.71
CA GLN A 34 5.10 -23.71 -5.68
C GLN A 34 3.68 -23.13 -5.61
N VAL A 35 2.67 -24.01 -5.54
CA VAL A 35 1.27 -23.59 -5.41
C VAL A 35 1.04 -22.84 -4.11
N TYR A 36 1.62 -23.30 -3.00
CA TYR A 36 1.51 -22.65 -1.70
C TYR A 36 2.00 -21.20 -1.74
N HIS A 37 3.22 -20.95 -2.24
CA HIS A 37 3.75 -19.59 -2.33
C HIS A 37 2.96 -18.70 -3.30
N LYS A 38 2.45 -19.26 -4.39
CA LYS A 38 1.61 -18.52 -5.33
C LYS A 38 0.31 -18.07 -4.67
N VAL A 39 -0.37 -18.97 -3.97
CA VAL A 39 -1.65 -18.68 -3.32
C VAL A 39 -1.44 -17.77 -2.11
N SER A 40 -0.50 -18.10 -1.22
CA SER A 40 -0.21 -17.32 -0.01
C SER A 40 0.18 -15.89 -0.36
N GLY A 41 1.14 -15.70 -1.27
CA GLY A 41 1.56 -14.35 -1.66
C GLY A 41 0.45 -13.54 -2.34
N ASN A 42 -0.44 -14.18 -3.11
CA ASN A 42 -1.58 -13.49 -3.73
C ASN A 42 -2.61 -13.06 -2.70
N GLU A 43 -2.87 -13.91 -1.70
CA GLU A 43 -3.78 -13.60 -0.61
C GLU A 43 -3.25 -12.44 0.23
N ASP A 44 -1.97 -12.45 0.60
CA ASP A 44 -1.32 -11.38 1.35
C ASP A 44 -1.38 -10.06 0.60
N VAL A 45 -0.97 -10.05 -0.68
CA VAL A 45 -1.01 -8.85 -1.54
C VAL A 45 -2.45 -8.30 -1.65
N THR A 46 -3.42 -9.17 -1.89
CA THR A 46 -4.83 -8.77 -2.03
C THR A 46 -5.37 -8.21 -0.72
N MET A 47 -4.98 -8.79 0.43
CA MET A 47 -5.40 -8.31 1.74
C MET A 47 -4.83 -6.91 2.02
N GLN A 48 -3.56 -6.67 1.70
CA GLN A 48 -2.94 -5.35 1.87
C GLN A 48 -3.61 -4.29 0.98
N LEU A 49 -3.86 -4.60 -0.30
CA LEU A 49 -4.55 -3.70 -1.22
C LEU A 49 -5.97 -3.37 -0.75
N LYS A 50 -6.75 -4.38 -0.32
CA LYS A 50 -8.11 -4.17 0.20
C LYS A 50 -8.12 -3.31 1.46
N ARG A 51 -7.17 -3.55 2.37
CA ARG A 51 -7.03 -2.75 3.60
C ARG A 51 -6.72 -1.29 3.27
N ALA A 52 -5.76 -1.05 2.38
CA ALA A 52 -5.38 0.28 1.93
C ALA A 52 -6.56 1.01 1.25
N SER A 53 -7.21 0.35 0.30
CA SER A 53 -8.35 0.90 -0.44
C SER A 53 -9.52 1.25 0.49
N ARG A 54 -9.86 0.39 1.45
CA ARG A 54 -10.94 0.64 2.41
C ARG A 54 -10.67 1.90 3.24
N LEU A 55 -9.45 2.07 3.74
CA LEU A 55 -9.10 3.24 4.56
C LEU A 55 -9.07 4.51 3.73
N LEU A 56 -8.50 4.47 2.52
CA LEU A 56 -8.56 5.59 1.57
C LEU A 56 -10.00 5.99 1.28
N GLN A 57 -10.87 5.02 0.97
CA GLN A 57 -12.27 5.27 0.70
C GLN A 57 -13.00 5.89 1.89
N GLN A 58 -12.73 5.43 3.12
CA GLN A 58 -13.34 5.99 4.33
C GLN A 58 -13.04 7.49 4.46
N HIS A 59 -11.79 7.90 4.23
CA HIS A 59 -11.40 9.31 4.32
C HIS A 59 -11.86 10.14 3.12
N LEU A 60 -11.92 9.54 1.93
CA LEU A 60 -12.39 10.23 0.73
C LEU A 60 -13.89 10.52 0.76
N ILE A 61 -14.71 9.60 1.30
CA ILE A 61 -16.16 9.78 1.39
C ILE A 61 -16.54 10.95 2.32
N VAL A 62 -15.81 11.10 3.43
CA VAL A 62 -16.07 12.14 4.44
C VAL A 62 -15.41 13.48 4.08
N SER A 63 -14.65 13.52 2.99
CA SER A 63 -13.99 14.72 2.48
C SER A 63 -14.78 15.37 1.34
N ASN A 64 -14.24 16.46 0.84
CA ASN A 64 -14.75 17.20 -0.30
C ASN A 64 -13.67 17.30 -1.38
N PHE A 65 -14.07 17.32 -2.65
CA PHE A 65 -13.18 17.38 -3.78
C PHE A 65 -12.28 18.62 -3.75
N ASP A 66 -12.82 19.79 -3.43
CA ASP A 66 -12.07 21.04 -3.31
C ASP A 66 -11.08 21.04 -2.14
N LYS A 67 -11.27 20.12 -1.20
CA LYS A 67 -10.47 19.94 0.00
C LYS A 67 -9.53 18.74 -0.11
N SER A 68 -9.15 18.40 -1.35
CA SER A 68 -8.19 17.37 -1.68
C SER A 68 -7.04 17.91 -2.54
N LYS A 69 -5.85 17.35 -2.37
CA LYS A 69 -4.66 17.69 -3.16
C LYS A 69 -3.87 16.44 -3.49
N VAL A 70 -3.33 16.41 -4.70
CA VAL A 70 -2.37 15.40 -5.16
C VAL A 70 -1.03 16.09 -5.41
N GLN A 71 0.06 15.41 -5.07
CA GLN A 71 1.43 15.84 -5.36
C GLN A 71 2.30 14.60 -5.60
N ASP A 72 3.31 14.69 -6.46
CA ASP A 72 4.25 13.58 -6.66
C ASP A 72 5.17 13.38 -5.45
N CYS A 73 5.42 12.13 -5.10
CA CYS A 73 6.40 11.78 -4.09
C CYS A 73 7.82 12.05 -4.61
N PRO A 74 8.76 12.46 -3.74
CA PRO A 74 10.16 12.47 -4.11
C PRO A 74 10.67 11.05 -4.41
N ALA A 75 11.74 10.96 -5.20
CA ALA A 75 12.41 9.69 -5.46
C ALA A 75 13.13 9.20 -4.20
N SER A 76 12.83 7.98 -3.74
CA SER A 76 13.54 7.37 -2.60
C SER A 76 14.73 6.52 -2.98
N LEU A 77 14.81 6.10 -4.25
CA LEU A 77 15.80 5.14 -4.73
C LEU A 77 16.83 5.78 -5.70
N PRO A 78 18.04 5.18 -5.82
CA PRO A 78 19.09 5.67 -6.71
C PRO A 78 18.67 5.77 -8.19
N GLY A 79 17.67 4.98 -8.61
CA GLY A 79 17.09 5.02 -9.96
C GLY A 79 16.39 6.33 -10.32
N GLY A 80 16.23 7.26 -9.37
CA GLY A 80 15.80 8.65 -9.63
C GLY A 80 14.33 8.84 -10.01
N ALA A 81 13.55 7.77 -10.05
CA ALA A 81 12.12 7.81 -10.31
C ALA A 81 11.32 8.12 -9.04
N SER A 82 10.22 8.85 -9.18
CA SER A 82 9.29 9.13 -8.08
C SER A 82 8.68 7.84 -7.55
N ASP A 83 8.49 7.74 -6.23
CA ASP A 83 7.91 6.53 -5.63
C ASP A 83 6.43 6.31 -6.01
N GLY A 84 5.74 7.37 -6.44
CA GLY A 84 4.31 7.41 -6.74
C GLY A 84 3.73 8.78 -6.43
N THR A 85 2.43 8.84 -6.19
CA THR A 85 1.73 10.07 -5.78
C THR A 85 1.39 10.08 -4.29
N ALA A 86 1.35 11.28 -3.72
CA ALA A 86 0.77 11.60 -2.44
C ALA A 86 -0.62 12.21 -2.62
N LEU A 87 -1.56 11.83 -1.77
CA LEU A 87 -2.93 12.33 -1.70
C LEU A 87 -3.19 12.88 -0.30
N CYS A 88 -3.47 14.18 -0.20
CA CYS A 88 -3.88 14.84 1.03
C CYS A 88 -5.37 15.19 0.94
N VAL A 89 -6.12 14.90 2.00
CA VAL A 89 -7.54 15.23 2.11
C VAL A 89 -7.82 15.86 3.47
N LEU A 90 -8.66 16.88 3.52
CA LEU A 90 -9.20 17.34 4.80
C LEU A 90 -10.29 16.39 5.26
N SER A 91 -10.16 15.94 6.50
CA SER A 91 -11.10 15.03 7.14
C SER A 91 -11.94 15.79 8.15
N ALA A 92 -13.25 15.56 8.10
CA ALA A 92 -14.21 16.03 9.10
C ALA A 92 -14.32 15.09 10.31
N LEU A 93 -13.58 13.98 10.33
CA LEU A 93 -13.58 13.02 11.44
C LEU A 93 -12.80 13.55 12.63
N ASP A 94 -13.34 13.37 13.84
CA ASP A 94 -12.65 13.71 15.08
C ASP A 94 -11.32 12.95 15.19
N ASN A 95 -10.23 13.71 15.32
CA ASN A 95 -8.85 13.22 15.31
C ASN A 95 -8.53 12.24 14.16
N GLY A 96 -9.25 12.36 13.03
CA GLY A 96 -9.08 11.53 11.83
C GLY A 96 -9.62 10.10 11.92
N LEU A 97 -10.25 9.66 13.01
CA LEU A 97 -10.74 8.27 13.15
C LEU A 97 -12.09 8.15 13.88
N GLY A 98 -12.61 9.23 14.45
CA GLY A 98 -13.84 9.25 15.24
C GLY A 98 -15.09 9.60 14.43
N ASP A 99 -16.10 10.13 15.12
CA ASP A 99 -17.33 10.60 14.50
C ASP A 99 -17.10 11.85 13.65
N MET A 100 -17.97 12.09 12.66
CA MET A 100 -17.90 13.32 11.89
C MET A 100 -18.28 14.51 12.78
N ALA A 101 -17.37 15.46 12.89
CA ALA A 101 -17.63 16.74 13.49
C ALA A 101 -18.41 17.61 12.49
N THR A 102 -19.58 18.08 12.92
CA THR A 102 -20.42 18.99 12.14
C THR A 102 -20.54 20.32 12.86
N LYS A 103 -20.63 21.41 12.10
CA LYS A 103 -20.99 22.71 12.63
C LYS A 103 -22.45 22.68 13.16
N PRO A 104 -22.84 23.64 14.01
CA PRO A 104 -24.25 23.79 14.41
C PRO A 104 -25.24 23.95 13.24
N GLY A 105 -24.75 24.32 12.05
CA GLY A 105 -25.52 24.44 10.81
C GLY A 105 -25.59 23.19 9.92
N GLY A 106 -24.99 22.06 10.33
CA GLY A 106 -24.96 20.81 9.56
C GLY A 106 -23.64 20.59 8.79
N GLU A 107 -23.00 21.67 8.33
CA GLU A 107 -21.78 21.63 7.53
C GLU A 107 -20.62 20.84 8.16
N PRO A 108 -19.73 20.20 7.37
CA PRO A 108 -18.59 19.49 7.92
C PRO A 108 -17.61 20.46 8.59
N PHE A 109 -17.13 20.09 9.77
CA PHE A 109 -16.07 20.81 10.47
C PHE A 109 -14.72 20.17 10.14
N TRP A 110 -13.94 20.84 9.28
CA TRP A 110 -12.63 20.36 8.85
C TRP A 110 -11.62 20.50 9.99
N GLN A 111 -11.08 19.37 10.46
CA GLN A 111 -10.25 19.32 11.66
C GLN A 111 -8.83 18.83 11.44
N ARG A 112 -8.64 17.85 10.54
CA ARG A 112 -7.34 17.20 10.30
C ARG A 112 -7.04 17.03 8.82
N ASN A 113 -5.83 17.37 8.40
CA ASN A 113 -5.26 16.97 7.12
C ASN A 113 -4.80 15.51 7.21
N VAL A 114 -5.34 14.66 6.35
CA VAL A 114 -4.96 13.24 6.26
C VAL A 114 -4.19 13.01 4.97
N LEU A 115 -2.91 12.72 5.11
CA LEU A 115 -1.98 12.50 4.01
C LEU A 115 -1.74 11.01 3.81
N PHE A 116 -1.93 10.53 2.59
CA PHE A 116 -1.60 9.19 2.13
C PHE A 116 -0.52 9.26 1.08
N TYR A 117 0.55 8.50 1.25
CA TYR A 117 1.59 8.42 0.23
C TYR A 117 2.35 7.12 0.32
N ILE A 118 2.93 6.74 -0.80
CA ILE A 118 3.77 5.54 -0.90
C ILE A 118 5.24 5.94 -0.86
N THR A 119 6.06 5.16 -0.17
CA THR A 119 7.51 5.37 -0.16
C THR A 119 8.28 4.09 0.09
N VAL A 120 9.54 4.03 -0.33
CA VAL A 120 10.46 2.94 0.01
C VAL A 120 11.11 3.21 1.38
N PRO A 121 10.96 2.31 2.36
CA PRO A 121 11.68 2.42 3.63
C PRO A 121 13.19 2.61 3.48
N THR A 122 13.84 3.22 4.47
CA THR A 122 15.31 3.26 4.47
C THR A 122 15.91 1.87 4.75
N GLY A 123 17.06 1.60 4.13
CA GLY A 123 17.76 0.31 4.26
C GLY A 123 17.38 -0.74 3.22
N ASP A 124 16.50 -0.43 2.27
CA ASP A 124 16.27 -1.28 1.10
C ASP A 124 17.46 -1.20 0.12
N THR A 125 17.71 -2.31 -0.56
CA THR A 125 18.80 -2.50 -1.53
C THR A 125 18.33 -2.42 -2.98
N CYS A 126 17.03 -2.25 -3.22
CA CYS A 126 16.51 -2.08 -4.57
C CYS A 126 17.12 -0.85 -5.24
N THR A 127 17.62 -1.03 -6.47
CA THR A 127 18.13 0.09 -7.29
C THR A 127 17.01 1.03 -7.73
N GLY A 128 15.84 0.46 -8.02
CA GLY A 128 14.70 1.20 -8.56
C GLY A 128 14.89 1.61 -10.03
N GLY A 129 13.92 2.33 -10.55
CA GLY A 129 13.99 2.95 -11.87
C GLY A 129 12.62 3.27 -12.45
N ALA A 130 12.58 4.23 -13.36
CA ALA A 130 11.34 4.69 -13.96
C ALA A 130 10.69 3.61 -14.82
N GLY A 131 9.40 3.40 -14.58
CA GLY A 131 8.49 2.65 -15.42
C GLY A 131 7.83 3.52 -16.49
N PRO A 132 6.87 2.94 -17.25
CA PRO A 132 6.16 3.64 -18.32
C PRO A 132 5.40 4.91 -17.88
N LEU A 133 5.00 4.96 -16.60
CA LEU A 133 4.27 6.09 -16.01
C LEU A 133 5.19 7.12 -15.32
N GLY A 134 6.51 6.96 -15.42
CA GLY A 134 7.49 7.85 -14.76
C GLY A 134 7.72 7.55 -13.28
N TYR A 135 6.87 6.75 -12.65
CA TYR A 135 7.06 6.25 -11.28
C TYR A 135 7.97 5.02 -11.24
N ASP A 136 8.57 4.78 -10.07
CA ASP A 136 9.32 3.57 -9.80
C ASP A 136 8.39 2.35 -9.88
N ASP A 137 8.70 1.39 -10.74
CA ASP A 137 7.94 0.15 -10.91
C ASP A 137 8.79 -1.11 -10.72
N ARG A 138 9.98 -0.95 -10.13
CA ARG A 138 10.97 -2.02 -9.99
C ARG A 138 11.14 -2.47 -8.54
N CYS A 139 10.75 -1.63 -7.57
CA CYS A 139 10.81 -1.95 -6.16
C CYS A 139 9.42 -2.29 -5.60
N PRO A 140 9.16 -3.57 -5.23
CA PRO A 140 7.90 -4.01 -4.65
C PRO A 140 7.86 -3.90 -3.11
N HIS A 141 8.86 -3.28 -2.48
CA HIS A 141 8.95 -3.18 -1.01
C HIS A 141 8.41 -1.86 -0.47
N LYS A 142 7.64 -1.13 -1.25
CA LYS A 142 7.11 0.16 -0.80
C LYS A 142 6.03 -0.05 0.26
N VAL A 143 5.88 0.96 1.09
CA VAL A 143 4.87 1.00 2.16
C VAL A 143 3.95 2.19 1.94
N LEU A 144 2.65 1.99 2.19
CA LEU A 144 1.66 3.07 2.22
C LEU A 144 1.61 3.64 3.63
N ILE A 145 1.89 4.94 3.73
CA ILE A 145 1.89 5.68 4.98
C ILE A 145 0.66 6.57 5.02
N ARG A 146 0.03 6.61 6.19
CA ARG A 146 -0.96 7.61 6.56
C ARG A 146 -0.39 8.52 7.63
N LYS A 147 -0.49 9.82 7.41
CA LYS A 147 -0.22 10.85 8.42
C LYS A 147 -1.47 11.65 8.72
N ILE A 148 -1.67 11.94 10.00
CA ILE A 148 -2.70 12.87 10.47
C ILE A 148 -1.97 14.14 10.93
N ILE A 149 -2.27 15.24 10.27
CA ILE A 149 -1.62 16.53 10.46
C ILE A 149 -2.66 17.50 10.99
N ASP A 150 -2.26 18.28 11.99
CA ASP A 150 -2.97 19.45 12.52
C ASP A 150 -2.12 20.67 12.17
N SER A 151 -2.38 21.27 11.01
CA SER A 151 -1.73 22.47 10.53
C SER A 151 -2.59 23.70 10.85
N GLY A 152 -2.28 24.40 11.94
CA GLY A 152 -2.94 25.66 12.29
C GLY A 152 -3.18 25.84 13.78
N THR A 153 -4.18 26.66 14.11
CA THR A 153 -4.75 26.74 15.46
C THR A 153 -5.38 25.40 15.81
N ALA A 154 -5.04 24.85 16.97
CA ALA A 154 -5.50 23.54 17.41
C ALA A 154 -7.02 23.43 17.27
N THR A 155 -7.48 22.64 16.30
CA THR A 155 -8.91 22.40 16.15
C THR A 155 -9.34 21.46 17.27
N THR A 156 -10.32 21.90 18.05
CA THR A 156 -10.92 21.09 19.11
C THR A 156 -12.40 20.84 18.79
N PRO A 157 -12.98 19.70 19.19
CA PRO A 157 -14.41 19.43 18.97
C PRO A 157 -15.36 20.47 19.59
N THR A 158 -14.86 21.26 20.55
CA THR A 158 -15.59 22.34 21.23
C THR A 158 -15.14 23.74 20.78
N GLY A 159 -14.27 23.83 19.78
CA GLY A 159 -13.77 25.09 19.22
C GLY A 159 -14.85 25.86 18.47
N ASN A 160 -14.58 27.12 18.15
CA ASN A 160 -15.50 27.93 17.35
C ASN A 160 -15.40 27.51 15.87
N PRO A 161 -16.47 26.95 15.27
CA PRO A 161 -16.43 26.45 13.90
C PRO A 161 -16.23 27.53 12.82
N ALA A 162 -16.29 28.82 13.19
CA ALA A 162 -16.04 29.93 12.29
C ALA A 162 -14.57 30.39 12.25
N SER A 163 -13.76 30.04 13.25
CA SER A 163 -12.34 30.47 13.34
C SER A 163 -11.34 29.31 13.43
N ASP A 164 -11.79 28.13 13.86
CA ASP A 164 -10.91 27.01 14.23
C ASP A 164 -10.94 25.90 13.17
N MET A 165 -11.27 26.23 11.92
CA MET A 165 -11.25 25.27 10.81
C MET A 165 -9.83 25.12 10.29
N GLU A 166 -9.47 23.89 9.95
CA GLU A 166 -8.19 23.64 9.30
C GLU A 166 -8.24 23.93 7.81
N ASP A 167 -7.16 24.51 7.30
CA ASP A 167 -6.95 24.71 5.88
C ASP A 167 -6.16 23.55 5.26
N LEU A 168 -6.38 23.33 3.96
CA LEU A 168 -5.68 22.30 3.22
C LEU A 168 -4.20 22.69 3.09
N ILE A 169 -3.30 21.77 3.45
CA ILE A 169 -1.86 22.01 3.34
C ILE A 169 -1.47 22.26 1.88
N THR A 170 -0.77 23.38 1.66
CA THR A 170 -0.35 23.82 0.32
C THR A 170 0.96 23.18 -0.14
N ASP A 171 1.88 22.84 0.76
CA ASP A 171 3.12 22.12 0.42
C ASP A 171 3.22 20.82 1.22
N LEU A 172 3.17 19.69 0.51
CA LEU A 172 3.27 18.37 1.14
C LEU A 172 4.72 17.92 1.32
N SER A 173 5.68 18.56 0.63
CA SER A 173 7.10 18.18 0.62
C SER A 173 7.73 17.92 2.00
N PRO A 174 7.50 18.74 3.06
CA PRO A 174 8.09 18.47 4.38
C PRO A 174 7.55 17.21 5.06
N TYR A 175 6.39 16.71 4.62
CA TYR A 175 5.74 15.51 5.16
C TYR A 175 6.03 14.25 4.34
N LEU A 176 6.70 14.35 3.19
CA LEU A 176 7.02 13.21 2.34
C LEU A 176 8.37 12.58 2.74
N THR A 177 8.44 12.15 4.00
CA THR A 177 9.62 11.53 4.60
C THR A 177 9.54 10.00 4.54
N ARG A 178 10.68 9.35 4.76
CA ARG A 178 10.83 7.89 4.69
C ARG A 178 10.88 7.28 6.10
N PRO A 179 10.19 6.15 6.34
CA PRO A 179 10.30 5.44 7.60
C PRO A 179 11.63 4.70 7.68
N ASN A 180 12.10 4.46 8.91
CA ASN A 180 13.26 3.62 9.14
C ASN A 180 12.82 2.16 9.21
N LYS A 181 12.95 1.44 8.09
CA LYS A 181 12.32 0.13 7.91
C LYS A 181 10.80 0.22 8.12
N LEU A 182 10.30 -0.26 9.26
CA LEU A 182 8.87 -0.18 9.62
C LEU A 182 8.63 0.72 10.83
N ASP A 183 9.66 1.44 11.30
CA ASP A 183 9.54 2.40 12.38
C ASP A 183 9.23 3.80 11.84
N THR A 184 8.13 4.37 12.33
CA THR A 184 7.61 5.71 12.01
C THR A 184 7.86 6.73 13.12
N SER A 185 8.54 6.34 14.22
CA SER A 185 8.77 7.18 15.39
C SER A 185 9.38 8.55 15.06
N ALA A 186 10.38 8.57 14.18
CA ALA A 186 11.04 9.81 13.75
C ALA A 186 10.11 10.78 13.01
N MET A 187 9.05 10.26 12.37
CA MET A 187 8.11 11.03 11.56
C MET A 187 7.10 11.78 12.43
N LEU A 188 6.93 11.39 13.70
CA LEU A 188 6.12 12.14 14.67
C LEU A 188 6.80 13.46 15.09
N GLY A 189 8.08 13.65 14.79
CA GLY A 189 8.78 14.92 15.03
C GLY A 189 8.46 16.01 14.01
N GLU A 190 7.67 15.71 12.98
CA GLU A 190 7.30 16.66 11.94
C GLU A 190 6.23 17.66 12.41
N PRO A 191 6.20 18.90 11.87
CA PRO A 191 5.31 19.96 12.36
C PRO A 191 3.83 19.60 12.24
N GLY A 192 3.12 19.56 13.36
CA GLY A 192 1.68 19.30 13.40
C GLY A 192 1.30 17.83 13.18
N VAL A 193 2.26 16.91 13.03
CA VAL A 193 1.94 15.48 12.90
C VAL A 193 1.51 14.91 14.25
N THR A 194 0.26 14.47 14.32
CA THR A 194 -0.34 13.89 15.52
C THR A 194 -0.27 12.36 15.51
N LYS A 195 -0.32 11.75 14.32
CA LYS A 195 -0.29 10.29 14.15
C LYS A 195 0.32 9.89 12.82
N VAL A 196 1.08 8.80 12.84
CA VAL A 196 1.63 8.15 11.63
C VAL A 196 1.37 6.65 11.71
N ASP A 197 0.75 6.10 10.67
CA ASP A 197 0.46 4.67 10.56
C ASP A 197 0.97 4.11 9.23
N ILE A 198 1.54 2.91 9.27
CA ILE A 198 1.79 2.10 8.06
C ILE A 198 0.52 1.30 7.76
N LEU A 199 -0.14 1.61 6.65
CA LEU A 199 -1.43 1.00 6.30
C LEU A 199 -1.27 -0.34 5.59
N ALA A 200 -0.31 -0.38 4.66
CA ALA A 200 -0.02 -1.54 3.84
C ALA A 200 1.48 -1.59 3.53
N THR A 201 1.99 -2.79 3.37
CA THR A 201 3.37 -3.09 2.98
C THR A 201 3.39 -3.89 1.68
N HIS A 202 4.58 -4.03 1.09
CA HIS A 202 4.79 -4.78 -0.16
C HIS A 202 3.98 -4.25 -1.35
N LEU A 203 3.86 -2.93 -1.44
CA LEU A 203 3.24 -2.26 -2.56
C LEU A 203 4.27 -1.96 -3.65
N LEU A 204 3.78 -1.86 -4.88
CA LEU A 204 4.55 -1.49 -6.05
C LEU A 204 4.39 -0.01 -6.40
N GLY A 205 3.17 0.54 -6.26
CA GLY A 205 2.88 1.91 -6.67
C GLY A 205 1.53 2.40 -6.16
N MET A 206 1.44 3.71 -6.01
CA MET A 206 0.19 4.43 -5.77
C MET A 206 0.15 5.59 -6.77
N ASP A 207 -0.93 5.67 -7.54
CA ASP A 207 -1.22 6.76 -8.46
C ASP A 207 -2.60 7.32 -8.16
N ALA A 208 -2.66 8.56 -7.73
CA ALA A 208 -3.87 9.29 -7.40
C ALA A 208 -4.04 10.43 -8.40
N GLN A 209 -5.20 10.51 -9.03
CA GLN A 209 -5.52 11.52 -10.03
C GLN A 209 -6.81 12.23 -9.67
N ARG A 210 -6.82 13.55 -9.82
CA ARG A 210 -8.04 14.38 -9.69
C ARG A 210 -8.61 14.63 -11.07
N GLU A 211 -9.91 14.42 -11.21
CA GLU A 211 -10.67 14.59 -12.45
C GLU A 211 -9.98 13.93 -13.67
N PRO A 212 -9.64 12.63 -13.58
CA PRO A 212 -9.01 11.94 -14.70
C PRO A 212 -9.96 11.84 -15.92
N ASN A 213 -11.27 11.82 -15.67
CA ASN A 213 -12.29 11.72 -16.70
C ASN A 213 -13.05 13.06 -16.86
N PRO A 214 -12.97 13.71 -18.03
CA PRO A 214 -13.73 14.94 -18.31
C PRO A 214 -15.25 14.78 -18.19
N ASP A 215 -15.78 13.57 -18.39
CA ASP A 215 -17.22 13.28 -18.31
C ASP A 215 -17.71 13.05 -16.87
N ALA A 216 -16.80 13.00 -15.89
CA ALA A 216 -17.10 12.72 -14.49
C ALA A 216 -16.40 13.74 -13.55
N PRO A 217 -16.85 15.01 -13.53
CA PRO A 217 -16.23 16.05 -12.70
C PRO A 217 -16.34 15.71 -11.21
N GLY A 218 -15.31 16.09 -10.45
CA GLY A 218 -15.17 15.77 -9.03
C GLY A 218 -14.76 14.33 -8.69
N GLU A 219 -14.31 13.54 -9.67
CA GLU A 219 -13.75 12.20 -9.43
C GLU A 219 -12.34 12.29 -8.84
N ILE A 220 -12.06 11.48 -7.82
CA ILE A 220 -10.70 11.13 -7.39
C ILE A 220 -10.51 9.64 -7.66
N LEU A 221 -9.59 9.34 -8.58
CA LEU A 221 -9.21 7.97 -8.92
C LEU A 221 -7.88 7.65 -8.23
N VAL A 222 -7.87 6.58 -7.45
CA VAL A 222 -6.65 6.05 -6.82
C VAL A 222 -6.41 4.63 -7.32
N THR A 223 -5.28 4.43 -7.97
CA THR A 223 -4.79 3.12 -8.38
C THR A 223 -3.67 2.68 -7.45
N LEU A 224 -3.91 1.60 -6.72
CA LEU A 224 -2.90 0.93 -5.93
C LEU A 224 -2.43 -0.31 -6.68
N SER A 225 -1.13 -0.55 -6.67
CA SER A 225 -0.53 -1.75 -7.25
C SER A 225 0.42 -2.40 -6.26
N ALA A 226 0.51 -3.72 -6.36
CA ALA A 226 1.38 -4.55 -5.55
C ALA A 226 1.86 -5.74 -6.38
N PHE A 227 2.97 -6.34 -5.95
CA PHE A 227 3.62 -7.42 -6.68
C PHE A 227 3.87 -8.61 -5.77
N ASN A 228 3.46 -9.80 -6.20
CA ASN A 228 3.68 -11.02 -5.44
C ASN A 228 5.13 -11.50 -5.62
N VAL A 229 5.99 -11.10 -4.66
CA VAL A 229 7.41 -11.50 -4.62
C VAL A 229 7.57 -12.99 -4.36
N GLU A 230 6.72 -13.60 -3.53
CA GLU A 230 6.84 -15.03 -3.16
C GLU A 230 6.59 -15.97 -4.34
N ALA A 231 5.64 -15.61 -5.22
CA ALA A 231 5.36 -16.33 -6.45
C ALA A 231 6.43 -16.10 -7.53
N SER A 232 7.25 -15.06 -7.40
CA SER A 232 8.14 -14.54 -8.44
C SER A 232 9.62 -14.88 -8.18
N LYS A 233 9.89 -16.07 -7.64
CA LYS A 233 11.27 -16.54 -7.40
C LYS A 233 12.01 -16.64 -8.74
N GLY A 234 13.01 -15.76 -8.93
CA GLY A 234 13.81 -15.68 -10.15
C GLY A 234 13.59 -14.41 -10.98
N VAL A 235 12.62 -13.57 -10.62
CA VAL A 235 12.46 -12.23 -11.23
C VAL A 235 13.53 -11.28 -10.69
N ALA A 236 14.16 -10.52 -11.59
CA ALA A 236 15.21 -9.56 -11.25
C ALA A 236 14.62 -8.27 -10.65
N ILE A 237 14.30 -8.31 -9.35
CA ILE A 237 13.78 -7.18 -8.59
C ILE A 237 14.76 -6.01 -8.63
N GLY A 238 14.23 -4.78 -8.78
CA GLY A 238 15.02 -3.56 -8.78
C GLY A 238 15.70 -3.21 -10.11
N THR A 239 15.74 -4.13 -11.08
CA THR A 239 16.39 -3.90 -12.40
C THR A 239 15.44 -4.04 -13.57
N ALA A 240 14.50 -5.00 -13.52
CA ALA A 240 13.42 -5.13 -14.49
C ALA A 240 12.17 -4.37 -14.03
N SER A 241 11.42 -3.82 -15.00
CA SER A 241 10.09 -3.28 -14.75
C SER A 241 9.15 -4.42 -14.35
N LEU A 242 8.39 -4.20 -13.26
CA LEU A 242 7.35 -5.12 -12.79
C LEU A 242 5.96 -4.70 -13.25
N SER A 243 5.85 -3.58 -13.98
CA SER A 243 4.59 -3.09 -14.52
C SER A 243 4.04 -4.07 -15.57
N GLY A 244 2.78 -4.46 -15.43
CA GLY A 244 2.12 -5.40 -16.33
C GLY A 244 2.58 -6.86 -16.20
N HIS A 245 3.39 -7.21 -15.20
CA HIS A 245 3.79 -8.59 -14.95
C HIS A 245 2.60 -9.43 -14.48
N GLU A 246 2.57 -10.73 -14.80
CA GLU A 246 1.49 -11.66 -14.42
C GLU A 246 1.24 -11.80 -12.90
N ASN A 247 2.20 -11.36 -12.08
CA ASN A 247 2.15 -11.44 -10.61
C ASN A 247 1.92 -10.06 -9.99
N MET A 248 1.67 -9.05 -10.82
CA MET A 248 1.21 -7.73 -10.40
C MET A 248 -0.30 -7.77 -10.19
N VAL A 249 -0.74 -7.26 -9.05
CA VAL A 249 -2.15 -7.06 -8.73
C VAL A 249 -2.39 -5.58 -8.57
N ALA A 250 -3.43 -5.06 -9.22
CA ALA A 250 -3.84 -3.67 -9.10
C ALA A 250 -5.27 -3.57 -8.57
N GLN A 251 -5.52 -2.56 -7.75
CA GLN A 251 -6.84 -2.21 -7.25
C GLN A 251 -7.09 -0.73 -7.53
N MET A 252 -8.16 -0.47 -8.27
CA MET A 252 -8.61 0.89 -8.59
C MET A 252 -9.78 1.26 -7.68
N LEU A 253 -9.74 2.49 -7.17
CA LEU A 253 -10.77 3.09 -6.34
C LEU A 253 -11.15 4.44 -6.95
N SER A 254 -12.38 4.55 -7.44
CA SER A 254 -12.96 5.82 -7.88
C SER A 254 -13.94 6.31 -6.81
N VAL A 255 -13.75 7.52 -6.31
CA VAL A 255 -14.64 8.15 -5.33
C VAL A 255 -15.01 9.55 -5.81
N PHE A 256 -16.25 9.96 -5.56
CA PHE A 256 -16.74 11.33 -5.75
C PHE A 256 -16.98 11.95 -4.37
N PRO A 257 -16.00 12.66 -3.79
CA PRO A 257 -16.16 13.30 -2.49
C PRO A 257 -17.19 14.44 -2.62
N ARG A 258 -18.33 14.31 -1.94
CA ARG A 258 -19.45 15.27 -2.03
C ARG A 258 -19.93 15.73 -0.65
N ASN A 259 -19.04 15.75 0.34
CA ASN A 259 -19.40 16.22 1.67
C ASN A 259 -19.55 17.75 1.68
N ASN A 260 -20.73 18.20 1.28
CA ASN A 260 -21.15 19.61 1.18
C ASN A 260 -22.30 19.93 2.15
N GLN A 261 -22.72 18.96 2.98
CA GLN A 261 -23.88 19.10 3.87
C GLN A 261 -23.48 19.61 5.24
#